data_AF-A0A3B3RJH0-F1
#
_entry.id   AF-A0A3B3RJH0-F1
#
_cell.length_a   1.000
_cell.length_b   1.000
_cell.length_c   1.000
_cell.angle_alpha   90.00
_cell.angle_beta   90.00
_cell.angle_gamma   90.00
#
_symmetry.space_group_name_H-M   'P 1'
#
loop_
_entity.id
_entity.type
_entity.pdbx_description
1 polymer ?
#
loop_
_entity_poly.entity_id
_entity_poly.type
_entity_poly.pdbx_seq_one_letter_code
_entity_poly.pdbx_strand_id
1 'polypeptide(L)' 'MPAFRQVGEKQLPNPILFMVWSPKRDLIALANRAGELLLHRLANFQRVWSLAPNENTGKEITALAWRPDGKIYCILYCSY' A
#
# COMPACT_ATOMS: atom_id res chain seq x y z
N MET A 1 -23.90 4.83 -20.82
CA MET A 1 -22.94 5.34 -19.81
C MET A 1 -21.99 4.19 -19.46
N PRO A 2 -20.69 4.44 -19.24
CA PRO A 2 -19.77 3.38 -18.84
C PRO A 2 -20.20 2.78 -17.49
N ALA A 3 -20.02 1.46 -17.33
CA ALA A 3 -20.40 0.74 -16.12
C ALA A 3 -19.57 1.13 -14.88
N PHE A 4 -18.40 1.73 -15.10
CA PHE A 4 -17.49 2.18 -14.05
C PHE A 4 -17.03 3.61 -14.32
N ARG A 5 -16.76 4.34 -13.24
CA ARG A 5 -16.19 5.68 -13.27
C ARG A 5 -14.74 5.62 -12.80
N GLN A 6 -13.82 6.14 -13.60
CA GLN A 6 -12.43 6.34 -13.18
C GLN A 6 -12.37 7.48 -12.15
N VAL A 7 -11.76 7.19 -11.00
CA VAL A 7 -11.65 8.12 -9.85
C VAL A 7 -10.23 8.60 -9.58
N GLY A 8 -9.25 8.02 -10.27
CA GLY A 8 -7.85 8.40 -10.15
C GLY A 8 -6.96 7.58 -11.06
N GLU A 9 -5.83 8.16 -11.44
CA GLU A 9 -4.74 7.52 -12.16
C GLU A 9 -3.44 8.17 -11.71
N LYS A 10 -2.43 7.37 -11.39
CA LYS A 10 -1.16 7.88 -10.91
C LYS A 10 -0.04 6.91 -11.27
N GLN A 11 1.00 7.44 -11.88
CA GLN A 11 2.24 6.73 -12.08
C GLN A 11 3.09 6.78 -10.80
N LEU A 12 3.55 5.62 -10.35
CA LEU A 12 4.43 5.50 -9.19
C LEU A 12 5.88 5.28 -9.67
N PRO A 13 6.88 5.81 -8.95
CA PRO A 13 8.28 5.76 -9.39
C PRO A 13 8.89 4.36 -9.27
N ASN A 14 8.40 3.55 -8.34
CA ASN A 14 8.91 2.22 -8.05
C ASN A 14 7.88 1.15 -8.42
N PRO A 15 8.31 0.00 -8.97
CA PRO A 15 7.42 -1.14 -9.19
C PRO A 15 6.75 -1.58 -7.90
N ILE A 16 5.44 -1.82 -7.96
CA ILE A 16 4.64 -2.29 -6.84
C ILE A 16 4.62 -3.82 -6.85
N LEU A 17 5.00 -4.42 -5.72
CA LEU A 17 5.05 -5.87 -5.54
C LEU A 17 3.75 -6.40 -4.93
N PHE A 18 3.20 -5.68 -3.95
CA PHE A 18 1.97 -6.06 -3.25
C PHE A 18 1.00 -4.90 -3.18
N MET A 19 -0.29 -5.20 -3.36
CA MET A 19 -1.38 -4.24 -3.27
C MET A 19 -2.54 -4.88 -2.54
N VAL A 20 -3.11 -4.15 -1.58
CA VAL A 20 -4.26 -4.70 -0.85
C VAL A 20 -5.16 -3.58 -0.34
N TRP A 21 -6.46 -3.72 -0.61
CA TRP A 21 -7.49 -2.78 -0.18
C TRP A 21 -7.83 -2.95 1.29
N SER A 22 -8.17 -1.84 1.94
CA SER A 22 -8.79 -1.87 3.26
C SER A 22 -10.17 -2.51 3.17
N PRO A 23 -10.52 -3.45 4.05
CA PRO A 23 -11.85 -4.08 4.02
C PRO A 23 -12.99 -3.14 4.44
N LYS A 24 -12.68 -2.01 5.09
CA LYS A 24 -13.67 -1.10 5.69
C LYS A 24 -13.55 0.37 5.28
N ARG A 25 -12.50 0.75 4.55
CA ARG A 25 -12.18 2.15 4.22
C ARG A 25 -11.81 2.28 2.76
N ASP A 26 -11.85 3.51 2.25
CA ASP A 26 -11.46 3.89 0.89
C ASP A 26 -9.93 3.96 0.70
N LEU A 27 -9.20 3.00 1.27
CA LEU A 27 -7.74 3.02 1.35
C LEU A 27 -7.14 1.80 0.67
N ILE A 28 -6.01 2.01 -0.01
CA ILE A 28 -5.18 0.94 -0.59
C ILE A 28 -3.76 1.05 -0.05
N ALA A 29 -3.24 -0.06 0.45
CA ALA A 29 -1.85 -0.20 0.86
C ALA A 29 -1.05 -0.82 -0.29
N LEU A 30 0.14 -0.26 -0.56
CA LEU A 30 1.03 -0.67 -1.65
C LEU A 30 2.43 -0.87 -1.08
N ALA A 31 3.06 -2.01 -1.36
CA ALA A 31 4.47 -2.23 -1.09
C ALA A 31 5.26 -2.21 -2.39
N ASN A 32 6.35 -1.45 -2.43
CA ASN A 32 7.18 -1.34 -3.62
C ASN A 32 8.50 -2.13 -3.48
N ARG A 33 9.20 -2.29 -4.61
CA ARG A 33 10.47 -3.01 -4.67
C ARG A 33 11.62 -2.34 -3.90
N ALA A 34 11.47 -1.06 -3.55
CA ALA A 34 12.43 -0.35 -2.71
C ALA A 34 12.22 -0.63 -1.21
N GLY A 35 11.25 -1.48 -0.84
CA GLY A 35 10.91 -1.76 0.57
C GLY A 35 10.06 -0.67 1.22
N GLU A 36 9.57 0.31 0.45
CA GLU A 36 8.69 1.35 0.95
C GLU A 36 7.23 0.86 0.97
N LEU A 37 6.54 1.18 2.05
CA LEU A 37 5.12 0.97 2.20
C LEU A 37 4.38 2.29 2.02
N LEU A 38 3.38 2.30 1.14
CA LEU A 38 2.61 3.48 0.80
C LEU A 38 1.14 3.23 1.12
N LEU A 39 0.49 4.22 1.72
CA LEU A 39 -0.96 4.22 1.88
C LEU A 39 -1.57 5.33 1.02
N HIS A 40 -2.53 4.95 0.18
CA HIS A 40 -3.27 5.88 -0.65
C HIS A 40 -4.77 5.81 -0.40
N ARG A 41 -5.45 6.94 -0.59
CA ARG A 41 -6.90 7.06 -0.62
C ARG A 41 -7.41 6.93 -2.06
N LEU A 42 -8.56 6.30 -2.24
CA LEU A 42 -9.16 6.05 -3.56
C LEU A 42 -9.42 7.34 -4.34
N ALA A 43 -9.93 8.37 -3.67
CA ALA A 43 -10.16 9.68 -4.29
C ALA A 43 -8.83 10.27 -4.81
N ASN A 44 -8.72 10.40 -6.13
CA ASN A 44 -7.55 10.94 -6.84
C ASN A 44 -6.21 10.23 -6.52
N PHE A 45 -6.26 9.01 -5.99
CA PHE A 45 -5.07 8.27 -5.59
C PHE A 45 -4.13 9.08 -4.68
N GLN A 46 -4.71 9.81 -3.72
CA GLN A 46 -3.98 10.71 -2.83
C GLN A 46 -3.14 9.91 -1.82
N ARG A 47 -1.85 10.24 -1.66
CA ARG A 47 -0.98 9.61 -0.66
C ARG A 47 -1.35 10.11 0.74
N VAL A 48 -1.71 9.20 1.63
CA VAL A 48 -2.00 9.47 3.04
C VAL A 48 -0.69 9.48 3.84
N TRP A 49 0.14 8.44 3.68
CA TRP A 49 1.48 8.39 4.25
C TRP A 49 2.38 7.42 3.47
N SER A 50 3.68 7.48 3.76
CA SER A 50 4.70 6.55 3.28
C SER A 50 5.64 6.18 4.43
N LEU A 51 5.99 4.90 4.50
CA LEU A 51 6.98 4.37 5.43
C LEU A 51 8.15 3.84 4.61
N ALA A 52 9.29 4.50 4.72
CA ALA A 52 10.54 4.05 4.12
C ALA A 52 11.14 2.88 4.91
N PRO A 53 11.92 2.00 4.26
CA PRO A 53 12.71 1.02 4.99
C PRO A 53 13.71 1.73 5.90
N ASN A 54 13.93 1.16 7.09
CA ASN A 54 14.93 1.63 8.04
C ASN A 54 15.70 0.42 8.59
N GLU A 55 16.72 0.68 9.42
CA GLU A 55 17.59 -0.36 9.98
C GLU A 55 16.82 -1.45 10.77
N ASN A 56 15.64 -1.12 11.31
CA ASN A 56 14.82 -2.03 12.11
C ASN A 56 13.71 -2.74 11.31
N THR A 57 13.36 -2.26 10.12
CA THR A 57 12.28 -2.82 9.31
C THR A 57 12.76 -3.77 8.22
N GLY A 58 14.06 -3.86 7.92
CA GLY A 58 14.55 -4.72 6.84
C GLY A 58 14.27 -4.11 5.45
N LYS A 59 14.86 -4.70 4.41
CA LYS A 59 14.93 -4.11 3.06
C LYS A 59 13.79 -4.53 2.13
N GLU A 60 13.17 -5.68 2.38
CA GLU A 60 12.18 -6.27 1.47
C GLU A 60 10.89 -6.64 2.19
N ILE A 61 9.78 -6.17 1.62
CA ILE A 61 8.42 -6.53 2.05
C ILE A 61 8.01 -7.76 1.25
N THR A 62 7.61 -8.83 1.94
CA THR A 62 7.22 -10.10 1.29
C THR A 62 5.73 -10.41 1.39
N ALA A 63 5.02 -9.79 2.32
CA ALA A 63 3.57 -9.88 2.40
C ALA A 63 2.95 -8.65 3.08
N LEU A 64 1.69 -8.39 2.73
CA LEU A 64 0.92 -7.27 3.23
C LEU A 64 -0.52 -7.73 3.52
N ALA A 65 -0.99 -7.49 4.75
CA ALA A 65 -2.34 -7.82 5.15
C ALA A 65 -2.96 -6.71 6.01
N TRP A 66 -4.25 -6.45 5.83
CA TRP A 66 -4.99 -5.61 6.78
C TRP A 66 -5.57 -6.46 7.88
N ARG A 67 -5.60 -5.90 9.08
CA ARG A 67 -6.48 -6.44 10.10
C ARG A 67 -7.95 -6.28 9.67
N PRO A 68 -8.82 -7.26 9.96
CA PRO A 68 -10.26 -7.19 9.63
C PRO A 68 -10.99 -5.99 10.25
N ASP A 69 -10.42 -5.37 11.29
CA ASP A 69 -10.94 -4.16 11.92
C ASP A 69 -10.71 -2.87 11.10
N GLY A 70 -9.84 -2.91 10.08
CA GLY A 70 -9.52 -1.77 9.22
C GLY A 70 -8.76 -0.64 9.93
N LYS A 71 -8.13 -0.93 11.08
CA LYS A 71 -7.36 0.07 11.86
C LYS A 71 -5.84 -0.14 11.78
N ILE A 72 -5.37 -1.38 11.72
CA ILE A 72 -3.95 -1.73 11.79
C ILE A 72 -3.54 -2.58 10.58
N TYR A 73 -2.31 -2.39 10.10
CA TYR A 73 -1.68 -3.13 9.01
C TYR A 73 -0.71 -4.14 9.60
N CYS A 74 -0.67 -5.35 9.06
CA CYS A 74 0.41 -6.30 9.29
C CYS A 74 1.32 -6.31 8.06
N ILE A 75 2.60 -6.04 8.29
CA ILE A 75 3.65 -6.07 7.29
C ILE A 75 4.58 -7.19 7.70
N LEU A 76 4.84 -8.14 6.80
CA LEU A 76 5.87 -9.14 7.03
C LEU A 76 7.10 -8.74 6.23
N TYR A 77 8.17 -8.45 6.96
CA TYR A 77 9.50 -8.22 6.42
C TYR A 77 10.26 -9.54 6.43
N CYS A 78 10.94 -9.86 5.34
CA CYS A 78 11.88 -10.97 5.33
C CYS A 78 13.26 -10.40 5.69
N SER A 79 13.73 -10.70 6.90
CA SER A 79 15.14 -10.50 7.27
C SER A 79 15.88 -11.79 6.94
N TYR A 80 16.81 -11.71 5.99
CA TYR A 80 17.89 -12.69 5.83
C TYR A 80 19.09 -12.25 6.66
#